data_AF-A0A7Y0S2N1-F1
#
_entry.id   AF-A0A7Y0S2N1-F1
#
_cell.length_a   1.000
_cell.length_b   1.000
_cell.length_c   1.000
_cell.angle_alpha   90.00
_cell.angle_beta   90.00
_cell.angle_gamma   90.00
#
_symmetry.space_group_name_H-M   'P 1'
#
loop_
_entity.id
_entity.type
_entity.pdbx_description
1 polymer ?
#
loop_
_entity_poly.entity_id
_entity_poly.type
_entity_poly.pdbx_seq_one_letter_code
_entity_poly.pdbx_strand_id
1 'polypeptide(L)'
;SQPGVFSGGPYSFINSSAVTVDPDMLKSVEIVKGAASSLHGSDAIGGVVAFETKDPKDFLKDGKDFGGQAKLSYSSEDNSFSEHVALAKRFGSTEALVAFTRRDGAELQNFSKAPYDNYSVDNQDYYKNDLLVKLQSQLNDAHRLEFLGEVIYNE
;
A
#
# COMPACT_ATOMS: atom_id res chain seq x y z
N SER A 1 -7.62 -24.67 10.33
CA SER A 1 -7.68 -24.87 8.87
C SER A 1 -7.97 -23.52 8.23
N GLN A 2 -6.94 -22.84 7.74
CA GLN A 2 -7.13 -21.55 7.08
C GLN A 2 -7.54 -21.81 5.62
N PRO A 3 -8.59 -21.17 5.09
CA PRO A 3 -9.05 -21.41 3.72
C PRO A 3 -8.00 -20.92 2.71
N GLY A 4 -7.86 -21.68 1.62
CA GLY A 4 -6.84 -21.47 0.58
C GLY A 4 -6.95 -20.12 -0.12
N VAL A 5 -5.77 -19.53 -0.35
CA VAL A 5 -5.60 -18.28 -1.10
C VAL A 5 -5.77 -18.59 -2.59
N PHE A 6 -6.67 -17.87 -3.28
CA PHE A 6 -6.83 -18.01 -4.73
C PHE A 6 -6.04 -16.92 -5.47
N SER A 7 -5.29 -17.30 -6.50
CA SER A 7 -4.57 -16.41 -7.41
C SER A 7 -5.25 -16.45 -8.77
N GLY A 8 -5.81 -15.33 -9.23
CA GLY A 8 -6.52 -15.27 -10.50
C GLY A 8 -6.65 -13.86 -11.06
N GLY A 9 -5.80 -13.54 -12.04
CA GLY A 9 -5.93 -12.36 -12.91
C GLY A 9 -5.06 -11.15 -12.54
N PRO A 10 -4.93 -10.14 -13.42
CA PRO A 10 -4.03 -8.98 -13.30
C PRO A 10 -4.38 -8.00 -12.14
N TYR A 11 -5.25 -8.44 -11.23
CA TYR A 11 -5.84 -7.71 -10.13
C TYR A 11 -5.62 -8.53 -8.85
N SER A 12 -4.43 -8.42 -8.25
CA SER A 12 -4.10 -9.16 -7.03
C SER A 12 -4.61 -8.43 -5.79
N PHE A 13 -5.91 -8.51 -5.46
CA PHE A 13 -6.46 -7.75 -4.30
C PHE A 13 -7.48 -8.46 -3.40
N ILE A 14 -7.78 -9.74 -3.55
CA ILE A 14 -8.79 -10.38 -2.68
C ILE A 14 -8.09 -10.99 -1.46
N ASN A 15 -8.07 -10.24 -0.36
CA ASN A 15 -7.64 -10.74 0.94
C ASN A 15 -8.76 -10.55 1.98
N SER A 16 -9.14 -11.64 2.64
CA SER A 16 -10.17 -11.67 3.70
C SER A 16 -9.59 -11.55 5.12
N SER A 17 -8.28 -11.34 5.27
CA SER A 17 -7.64 -11.00 6.55
C SER A 17 -7.31 -9.51 6.63
N ALA A 18 -7.04 -8.99 7.84
CA ALA A 18 -6.60 -7.61 8.03
C ALA A 18 -5.34 -7.34 7.18
N VAL A 19 -5.51 -6.64 6.06
CA VAL A 19 -4.41 -6.25 5.19
C VAL A 19 -3.77 -5.01 5.78
N THR A 20 -2.51 -5.12 6.19
CA THR A 20 -1.71 -3.93 6.46
C THR A 20 -1.19 -3.43 5.12
N VAL A 21 -1.59 -2.22 4.72
CA VAL A 21 -1.11 -1.52 3.52
C VAL A 21 -0.64 -0.13 3.92
N ASP A 22 0.46 0.35 3.35
CA ASP A 22 0.85 1.74 3.49
C ASP A 22 0.10 2.61 2.46
N PRO A 23 -0.69 3.60 2.89
CA PRO A 23 -1.36 4.54 1.99
C PRO A 23 -0.40 5.26 1.03
N ASP A 24 0.85 5.48 1.43
CA ASP A 24 1.84 6.10 0.57
C ASP A 24 2.35 5.18 -0.55
N MET A 25 2.06 3.87 -0.51
CA MET A 25 2.27 2.94 -1.62
C MET A 25 1.07 2.83 -2.57
N LEU A 26 -0.10 3.33 -2.15
CA LEU A 26 -1.34 3.19 -2.90
C LEU A 26 -1.57 4.34 -3.88
N LYS A 27 -2.15 3.99 -5.02
CA LYS A 27 -2.72 4.89 -6.02
C LYS A 27 -4.21 5.06 -5.82
N SER A 28 -4.93 3.96 -5.60
CA SER A 28 -6.38 3.98 -5.47
C SER A 28 -6.88 2.88 -4.52
N VAL A 29 -8.05 3.13 -3.94
CA VAL A 29 -8.81 2.16 -3.14
C VAL A 29 -10.23 2.15 -3.66
N GLU A 30 -10.72 0.99 -4.09
CA GLU A 30 -12.08 0.80 -4.59
C GLU A 30 -12.88 -0.09 -3.64
N ILE A 31 -14.11 0.31 -3.34
CA ILE A 31 -15.01 -0.42 -2.43
C ILE A 31 -16.29 -0.78 -3.18
N VAL A 32 -16.45 -2.06 -3.48
CA VAL A 32 -17.64 -2.62 -4.14
C VAL A 32 -18.52 -3.30 -3.09
N LYS A 33 -19.77 -2.87 -2.96
CA LYS A 33 -20.69 -3.34 -1.91
C LYS A 33 -21.78 -4.23 -2.51
N GLY A 34 -22.16 -5.29 -1.79
CA GLY A 34 -23.32 -6.13 -2.12
C GLY A 34 -23.17 -6.91 -3.43
N ALA A 35 -24.28 -7.33 -4.05
CA ALA A 35 -24.31 -8.31 -5.14
C ALA A 35 -23.41 -8.02 -6.37
N ALA A 36 -23.03 -6.75 -6.61
CA ALA A 36 -22.09 -6.40 -7.69
C ALA A 36 -20.67 -6.97 -7.47
N SER A 37 -20.32 -7.31 -6.23
CA SER A 37 -19.03 -7.87 -5.88
C SER A 37 -18.84 -9.31 -6.39
N SER A 38 -19.91 -10.03 -6.77
CA SER A 38 -19.83 -11.40 -7.28
C SER A 38 -19.05 -11.51 -8.59
N LEU A 39 -18.92 -10.41 -9.35
CA LEU A 39 -18.05 -10.33 -10.52
C LEU A 39 -16.56 -10.47 -10.17
N HIS A 40 -16.19 -10.18 -8.91
CA HIS A 40 -14.83 -10.33 -8.40
C HIS A 40 -14.57 -11.71 -7.77
N GLY A 41 -15.58 -12.59 -7.64
CA GLY A 41 -15.40 -13.96 -7.15
C GLY A 41 -16.60 -14.49 -6.35
N SER A 42 -16.69 -15.82 -6.21
CA SER A 42 -17.82 -16.50 -5.57
C SER A 42 -18.02 -16.19 -4.08
N ASP A 43 -16.96 -15.72 -3.40
CA ASP A 43 -16.96 -15.47 -1.95
C ASP A 43 -17.13 -13.99 -1.58
N ALA A 44 -17.39 -13.14 -2.58
CA ALA A 44 -17.50 -11.69 -2.41
C ALA A 44 -18.83 -11.22 -1.79
N ILE A 45 -19.66 -12.11 -1.23
CA ILE A 45 -21.05 -11.86 -0.81
C ILE A 45 -21.18 -10.68 0.18
N GLY A 46 -20.14 -10.37 0.96
CA GLY A 46 -20.09 -9.22 1.87
C GLY A 46 -19.60 -7.90 1.26
N GLY A 47 -19.10 -7.91 0.02
CA GLY A 47 -18.39 -6.80 -0.64
C GLY A 47 -16.90 -7.08 -0.81
N VAL A 48 -16.22 -6.23 -1.60
CA VAL A 48 -14.77 -6.29 -1.90
C VAL A 48 -14.15 -4.92 -1.68
N VAL A 49 -12.94 -4.92 -1.13
CA VAL A 49 -12.05 -3.75 -1.12
C VAL A 49 -10.86 -4.10 -1.99
N ALA A 50 -10.59 -3.30 -3.03
CA ALA A 50 -9.47 -3.47 -3.94
C ALA A 50 -8.47 -2.32 -3.74
N PHE A 51 -7.19 -2.68 -3.66
CA PHE A 51 -6.09 -1.73 -3.45
C PHE A 51 -5.19 -1.74 -4.68
N GLU A 52 -5.02 -0.59 -5.33
CA GLU A 52 -4.08 -0.44 -6.45
C GLU A 52 -2.82 0.27 -5.93
N THR A 53 -1.66 -0.37 -6.03
CA THR A 53 -0.38 0.26 -5.71
C THR A 53 0.10 1.15 -6.85
N LYS A 54 0.91 2.17 -6.54
CA LYS A 54 1.49 3.07 -7.54
C LYS A 54 2.31 2.31 -8.60
N ASP A 55 2.29 2.80 -9.83
CA ASP A 55 3.04 2.27 -10.97
C ASP A 55 4.19 3.22 -11.36
N PRO A 56 5.25 2.74 -12.04
CA PRO A 56 6.30 3.61 -12.58
C PRO A 56 5.77 4.81 -13.38
N LYS A 57 4.77 4.59 -14.24
CA LYS A 57 4.13 5.63 -15.07
C LYS A 57 3.50 6.77 -14.26
N ASP A 58 3.12 6.55 -13.00
CA ASP A 58 2.53 7.59 -12.16
C ASP A 58 3.56 8.68 -11.78
N PHE A 59 4.86 8.38 -11.92
CA PHE A 59 5.97 9.30 -11.64
C PHE A 59 6.71 9.76 -12.90
N LEU A 60 6.56 9.06 -14.02
CA LEU A 60 7.21 9.38 -15.30
C LEU A 60 6.35 10.38 -16.09
N LYS A 61 6.83 11.63 -16.21
CA LYS A 61 6.20 12.66 -17.04
C LYS A 61 6.46 12.41 -18.53
N ASP A 62 5.62 12.96 -19.39
CA ASP A 62 5.76 12.85 -20.85
C ASP A 62 7.16 13.22 -21.33
N GLY A 63 7.76 12.34 -22.12
CA GLY A 63 9.12 12.50 -22.66
C GLY A 63 10.25 12.36 -21.64
N LYS A 64 9.97 11.97 -20.39
CA LYS A 64 11.00 11.72 -19.36
C LYS A 64 11.09 10.24 -19.01
N ASP A 65 12.32 9.75 -18.97
CA ASP A 65 12.63 8.36 -18.60
C ASP A 65 12.95 8.19 -17.11
N PHE A 66 12.90 9.26 -16.33
CA PHE A 66 13.13 9.22 -14.89
C PHE A 66 12.21 10.21 -14.16
N GLY A 67 11.73 9.79 -13.00
CA GLY A 67 10.84 10.58 -12.15
C GLY A 67 10.75 10.01 -10.75
N GLY A 68 10.07 10.73 -9.86
CA GLY A 68 9.92 10.30 -8.49
C GLY A 68 9.18 11.31 -7.63
N GLN A 69 9.00 10.94 -6.37
CA GLN A 69 8.35 11.75 -5.34
C GLN A 69 9.10 11.59 -4.03
N ALA A 70 9.14 12.65 -3.23
CA ALA A 70 9.47 12.58 -1.82
C ALA A 70 8.37 13.29 -1.03
N LYS A 71 8.02 12.74 0.14
CA LYS A 71 7.00 13.27 1.04
C LYS A 71 7.48 13.14 2.48
N LEU A 72 7.31 14.21 3.24
CA LEU A 72 7.48 14.22 4.69
C LEU A 72 6.11 14.53 5.31
N SER A 73 5.78 13.92 6.43
CA SER A 73 4.54 14.20 7.15
C SER A 73 4.74 14.08 8.65
N TYR A 74 4.06 14.94 9.39
CA TYR A 74 4.06 14.97 10.84
C TYR A 74 2.62 15.01 11.35
N SER A 75 2.31 14.19 12.34
CA SER A 75 1.01 14.11 13.00
C SER A 75 1.17 14.42 14.49
N SER A 76 0.42 15.38 15.00
CA SER A 76 0.48 15.76 16.43
C SER A 76 -0.36 14.85 17.33
N GLU A 77 -1.26 14.03 16.76
CA GLU A 77 -2.15 13.15 17.53
C GLU A 77 -1.38 11.99 18.18
N ASP A 78 -0.37 11.48 17.48
CA ASP A 78 0.51 10.38 17.88
C ASP A 78 2.00 10.76 17.82
N ASN A 79 2.30 12.05 17.70
CA ASN A 79 3.66 12.59 17.48
C ASN A 79 4.43 11.86 16.36
N SER A 80 3.74 11.29 15.37
CA SER A 80 4.40 10.51 14.34
C SER A 80 5.02 11.36 13.25
N PHE A 81 6.18 10.92 12.78
CA PHE A 81 6.87 11.45 11.62
C PHE A 81 7.00 10.35 10.57
N SER A 82 6.73 10.69 9.31
CA SER A 82 6.87 9.75 8.20
C SER A 82 7.58 10.35 7.02
N GLU A 83 8.42 9.53 6.40
CA GLU A 83 9.30 9.85 5.30
C GLU A 83 9.01 8.86 4.17
N HIS A 84 8.65 9.36 3.01
CA HIS A 84 8.35 8.54 1.84
C HIS A 84 9.18 9.01 0.65
N VAL A 85 9.76 8.06 -0.08
CA VAL A 85 10.51 8.30 -1.30
C VAL A 85 10.14 7.25 -2.34
N ALA A 86 9.82 7.69 -3.56
CA ALA A 86 9.54 6.83 -4.70
C ALA A 86 10.36 7.28 -5.91
N LEU A 87 10.97 6.32 -6.60
CA LEU A 87 11.79 6.54 -7.79
C LEU A 87 11.36 5.60 -8.91
N ALA A 88 11.07 6.17 -10.07
CA ALA A 88 10.69 5.44 -11.26
C ALA A 88 11.68 5.69 -12.40
N LYS A 89 11.94 4.65 -13.20
CA LYS A 89 12.81 4.75 -14.38
C LYS A 89 12.28 3.92 -15.54
N ARG A 90 12.34 4.46 -16.75
CA ARG A 90 12.06 3.79 -18.01
C ARG A 90 13.36 3.42 -18.73
N PHE A 91 13.37 2.24 -19.30
CA PHE A 91 14.43 1.65 -20.10
C PHE A 91 13.82 1.08 -21.39
N GLY A 92 13.44 1.95 -22.33
CA GLY A 92 12.71 1.55 -23.53
C GLY A 92 11.31 1.05 -23.19
N SER A 93 11.03 -0.23 -23.46
CA SER A 93 9.72 -0.87 -23.18
C SER A 93 9.56 -1.37 -21.75
N THR A 94 10.60 -1.25 -20.91
CA THR A 94 10.59 -1.69 -19.52
C THR A 94 10.61 -0.50 -18.58
N GLU A 95 9.81 -0.54 -17.52
CA GLU A 95 9.77 0.47 -16.48
C GLU A 95 9.92 -0.18 -15.10
N ALA A 96 10.62 0.49 -14.20
CA ALA A 96 10.86 0.03 -12.84
C ALA A 96 10.44 1.12 -11.85
N LEU A 97 9.97 0.70 -10.69
CA LEU A 97 9.64 1.55 -9.55
C LEU A 97 10.24 0.92 -8.28
N VAL A 98 10.85 1.76 -7.46
CA VAL A 98 11.17 1.45 -6.07
C VAL A 98 10.59 2.55 -5.21
N ALA A 99 9.80 2.19 -4.21
CA ALA A 99 9.25 3.12 -3.24
C ALA A 99 9.49 2.60 -1.83
N PHE A 100 9.83 3.52 -0.94
CA PHE A 100 10.13 3.24 0.46
C PHE A 100 9.44 4.26 1.36
N THR A 101 8.81 3.78 2.42
CA THR A 101 8.29 4.62 3.50
C THR A 101 8.86 4.17 4.83
N ARG A 102 9.29 5.12 5.65
CA ARG A 102 9.54 4.94 7.08
C ARG A 102 8.55 5.80 7.86
N ARG A 103 7.96 5.24 8.90
CA ARG A 103 7.13 5.96 9.86
C ARG A 103 7.60 5.61 11.26
N ASP A 104 7.91 6.64 12.04
CA ASP A 104 8.23 6.53 13.45
C ASP A 104 7.11 7.26 14.22
N GLY A 105 6.47 6.60 15.18
CA GLY A 105 5.36 7.16 15.95
C GLY A 105 5.48 6.86 17.43
N ALA A 106 4.98 7.77 18.26
CA ALA A 106 4.87 7.59 19.69
C ALA A 106 3.41 7.34 20.08
N GLU A 107 3.16 7.19 21.37
CA GLU A 107 1.84 6.87 21.93
C GLU A 107 0.72 7.79 21.39
N LEU A 108 -0.39 7.18 20.97
CA LEU A 108 -1.64 7.91 20.71
C LEU A 108 -2.08 8.57 22.01
N GLN A 109 -2.31 9.88 22.00
CA GLN A 109 -2.96 10.57 23.11
C GLN A 109 -4.38 10.03 23.28
N ASN A 110 -4.53 8.97 24.07
CA ASN A 110 -5.82 8.46 24.48
C ASN A 110 -6.44 9.53 25.39
N PHE A 111 -7.68 9.95 25.09
CA PHE A 111 -8.43 10.91 25.93
C PHE A 111 -8.86 10.29 27.27
N SER A 112 -8.02 9.45 27.88
CA SER A 112 -8.24 8.95 29.23
C SER A 112 -8.26 10.15 30.17
N LYS A 113 -9.43 10.39 30.76
CA LYS A 113 -9.60 11.33 31.87
C LYS A 113 -9.83 10.49 33.11
N ALA A 114 -9.31 10.95 34.24
CA ALA A 114 -9.55 10.35 35.55
C ALA A 114 -11.04 9.98 35.72
N PRO A 115 -11.36 8.75 36.16
CA PRO A 115 -10.50 7.80 36.88
C PRO A 115 -9.87 6.70 36.00
N TYR A 116 -9.88 6.83 34.67
CA TYR A 116 -9.42 5.78 33.75
C TYR A 116 -7.95 5.89 33.33
N ASP A 117 -7.16 6.72 34.01
CA ASP A 117 -5.73 6.91 33.72
C ASP A 117 -4.92 5.59 33.80
N ASN A 118 -5.40 4.56 34.52
CA ASN A 118 -4.75 3.24 34.55
C ASN A 118 -5.07 2.35 33.32
N TYR A 119 -5.89 2.83 32.39
CA TYR A 119 -6.18 2.19 31.11
C TYR A 119 -5.54 2.95 29.93
N SER A 120 -4.75 4.00 30.21
CA SER A 120 -3.87 4.56 29.18
C SER A 120 -2.88 3.47 28.76
N VAL A 121 -2.68 3.35 27.44
CA VAL A 121 -1.76 2.39 26.87
C VAL A 121 -0.37 3.01 26.90
N ASP A 122 0.25 3.00 28.07
CA ASP A 122 1.57 3.62 28.24
C ASP A 122 2.63 2.85 27.44
N ASN A 123 3.45 3.59 26.67
CA ASN A 123 4.70 3.13 26.07
C ASN A 123 4.57 2.17 24.86
N GLN A 124 3.91 2.62 23.78
CA GLN A 124 4.01 1.99 22.45
C GLN A 124 4.68 2.94 21.44
N ASP A 125 6.00 3.03 21.51
CA ASP A 125 6.77 3.50 20.37
C ASP A 125 6.67 2.43 19.28
N TYR A 126 6.34 2.84 18.06
CA TYR A 126 6.30 1.93 16.92
C TYR A 126 7.05 2.53 15.75
N TYR A 127 7.67 1.66 14.96
CA TYR A 127 8.16 2.06 13.66
C TYR A 127 7.71 1.06 12.58
N LYS A 128 7.45 1.60 11.39
CA LYS A 128 7.02 0.84 10.22
C LYS A 128 7.87 1.21 9.03
N ASN A 129 8.39 0.19 8.36
CA ASN A 129 9.06 0.32 7.09
C ASN A 129 8.27 -0.44 6.03
N ASP A 130 8.04 0.19 4.89
CA ASP A 130 7.43 -0.45 3.73
C ASP A 130 8.34 -0.24 2.51
N LEU A 131 8.64 -1.33 1.80
CA LEU A 131 9.39 -1.33 0.55
C LEU A 131 8.54 -1.97 -0.55
N LEU A 132 8.21 -1.18 -1.56
CA LEU A 132 7.58 -1.64 -2.80
C LEU A 132 8.59 -1.62 -3.95
N VAL A 133 8.66 -2.73 -4.68
CA VAL A 133 9.42 -2.86 -5.92
C VAL A 133 8.49 -3.35 -7.02
N LYS A 134 8.51 -2.66 -8.16
CA LYS A 134 7.79 -3.07 -9.37
C LYS A 134 8.68 -3.05 -10.59
N LEU A 135 8.46 -4.01 -11.47
CA LEU A 135 9.04 -4.07 -12.82
C LEU A 135 7.92 -4.40 -13.80
N GLN A 136 7.73 -3.56 -14.82
CA GLN A 136 6.76 -3.80 -15.88
C GLN A 136 7.45 -3.74 -17.24
N SER A 137 7.06 -4.61 -18.16
CA SER A 137 7.62 -4.66 -19.51
C SER A 137 6.53 -4.90 -20.54
N GLN A 138 6.47 -4.02 -21.55
CA GLN A 138 5.60 -4.19 -22.70
C GLN A 138 6.29 -5.10 -23.72
N LEU A 139 5.76 -6.32 -23.89
CA LEU A 139 6.32 -7.29 -24.84
C LEU A 139 5.93 -6.98 -26.29
N ASN A 140 4.70 -6.51 -26.48
CA ASN A 140 4.11 -6.06 -27.75
C ASN A 140 2.84 -5.26 -27.45
N ASP A 141 2.10 -4.79 -28.45
CA ASP A 141 0.92 -3.94 -28.27
C ASP A 141 -0.22 -4.57 -27.43
N ALA A 142 -0.28 -5.90 -27.34
CA ALA A 142 -1.34 -6.62 -26.63
C ALA A 142 -0.92 -7.19 -25.26
N HIS A 143 0.38 -7.36 -25.01
CA HIS A 143 0.89 -8.12 -23.87
C HIS A 143 1.87 -7.31 -23.01
N ARG A 144 1.55 -7.18 -21.72
CA ARG A 144 2.39 -6.61 -20.69
C ARG A 144 2.66 -7.65 -19.59
N LEU A 145 3.92 -7.73 -19.15
CA LEU A 145 4.30 -8.47 -17.95
C LEU A 145 4.56 -7.49 -16.82
N GLU A 146 4.14 -7.86 -15.61
CA GLU A 146 4.37 -7.09 -14.39
C GLU A 146 4.83 -8.02 -13.27
N PHE A 147 5.84 -7.58 -12.55
CA PHE A 147 6.33 -8.18 -11.32
C PHE A 147 6.22 -7.16 -10.21
N LEU A 148 5.64 -7.59 -9.10
CA LEU A 148 5.45 -6.80 -7.89
C LEU A 148 6.04 -7.58 -6.70
N GLY A 149 6.83 -6.89 -5.88
CA GLY A 149 7.25 -7.36 -4.57
C GLY A 149 7.05 -6.25 -3.54
N GLU A 150 6.48 -6.60 -2.39
CA GLU A 150 6.23 -5.68 -1.27
C GLU A 150 6.71 -6.34 0.02
N VAL A 151 7.43 -5.59 0.84
CA VAL A 151 7.94 -6.05 2.14
C VAL A 151 7.64 -5.00 3.19
N ILE A 152 6.86 -5.40 4.19
CA ILE A 152 6.47 -4.57 5.32
C ILE A 152 7.17 -5.10 6.58
N TYR A 153 7.87 -4.24 7.29
CA TYR A 153 8.52 -4.54 8.56
C TYR A 153 7.98 -3.64 9.66
N ASN A 154 7.40 -4.25 10.69
CA ASN A 154 6.80 -3.57 11.83
C ASN A 154 7.42 -4.12 13.11
N GLU A 155 7.77 -3.25 14.05
CA GLU A 155 8.08 -3.60 15.44
C GLU A 155 7.22 -2.80 16.41
#